data_AF-A0ABD1HQ89-F1
#
_entry.id   AF-A0ABD1HQ89-F1
#
_cell.length_a   1.000
_cell.length_b   1.000
_cell.length_c   1.000
_cell.angle_alpha   90.00
_cell.angle_beta   90.00
_cell.angle_gamma   90.00
#
_symmetry.space_group_name_H-M   'P 1'
#
loop_
_entity.id
_entity.type
_entity.pdbx_description
1 polymer ?
#
loop_
_entity_poly.entity_id
_entity_poly.type
_entity_poly.pdbx_seq_one_letter_code
_entity_poly.pdbx_strand_id
1 'polypeptide(L)'
;MKGSIFSKRVSSPSRHSSVSGSPSSTPSRSSHQSFSETMMEENLDLAEVIITASAIDAHRHQEFSSLFVDDRKEARKFLDAVSSLQHAMHYYVKLSSSSDKLVRAQNLMQIAIKRLEKEFHLILSANRKNLDSESVSCRSSRAPARSSVSDYYYYEDEISDEGEESTSTTPPRTPPRGENAEADLAMADLRNIADCMIASGYGRECVNIYKLVRKSIIDETLYYLGVEKLSQHQMQKMEWNVLEQKIKTWVHAFKIAVKTLFCGERILCDIVFSSSEKIAESCFTEISKDAALRLFSFPEVFGRSKKILSPEKMFRTLDLFEAISDLWPDIESIFSHESAAAVRIEAEAALIKLGESVRIILTQFEAAIQKDSSKTPAGGGVHPLTRYVMNYLVFLADYSGAVSVIIADWSVAAETPLPQAYFSSPTSALADDPCVAAITTRLAWLILVLLCKLDGKAVKYNDVALSYLFLANNLNYVVSKVRNSKLGLLMGPEWISENRAKVSKYLSNYQRMGWSKVMASLPEDPTAEISPEQVTDCFEQFNAAFEEAYKKQTSWVIPDPRLRDDMKISLAKQIVPSYRTFYNKHRDDYARRFRFGTDSIVRYVPQDLSNYLSDLFFAASSDNDTSVSSSRGR
;
A
#
# COMPACT_ATOMS: atom_id res chain seq x y z
N MET A 1 -30.84 -44.29 -0.52
CA MET A 1 -31.78 -45.06 0.34
C MET A 1 -32.77 -44.07 0.92
N LYS A 2 -34.10 -44.10 0.77
CA LYS A 2 -35.15 -45.00 0.24
C LYS A 2 -36.07 -44.09 -0.63
N GLY A 3 -36.45 -44.41 -1.88
CA GLY A 3 -37.55 -45.32 -2.31
C GLY A 3 -38.89 -44.55 -2.38
N SER A 4 -39.83 -44.67 -3.31
CA SER A 4 -40.00 -45.44 -4.57
C SER A 4 -41.45 -45.17 -5.08
N ILE A 5 -41.62 -44.87 -6.38
CA ILE A 5 -42.65 -45.36 -7.33
C ILE A 5 -44.16 -45.22 -6.99
N PHE A 6 -44.96 -44.62 -7.89
CA PHE A 6 -45.98 -45.35 -8.70
C PHE A 6 -46.56 -44.52 -9.87
N SER A 7 -46.89 -45.27 -10.93
CA SER A 7 -47.36 -44.85 -12.26
C SER A 7 -48.69 -45.54 -12.56
N LYS A 8 -49.57 -44.88 -13.34
CA LYS A 8 -50.29 -45.37 -14.56
C LYS A 8 -51.78 -45.01 -14.63
N ARG A 9 -52.13 -44.43 -15.81
CA ARG A 9 -53.23 -44.74 -16.77
C ARG A 9 -54.68 -44.72 -16.28
N VAL A 10 -55.74 -44.53 -17.08
CA VAL A 10 -56.08 -44.13 -18.47
C VAL A 10 -57.62 -44.03 -18.42
N SER A 11 -58.24 -43.09 -19.11
CA SER A 11 -59.65 -43.24 -19.52
C SER A 11 -60.04 -42.32 -20.69
N SER A 12 -60.73 -42.93 -21.64
CA SER A 12 -61.60 -42.40 -22.69
C SER A 12 -62.63 -43.53 -22.95
N PRO A 13 -63.73 -43.43 -23.75
CA PRO A 13 -64.19 -42.36 -24.65
C PRO A 13 -65.75 -42.16 -24.70
N SER A 14 -66.25 -41.18 -25.48
CA SER A 14 -67.54 -41.20 -26.24
C SER A 14 -67.68 -39.88 -27.03
N ARG A 15 -67.66 -39.83 -28.37
CA ARG A 15 -68.63 -40.14 -29.45
C ARG A 15 -69.87 -39.22 -29.57
N HIS A 16 -70.04 -38.70 -30.80
CA HIS A 16 -71.20 -38.09 -31.50
C HIS A 16 -71.30 -36.54 -31.45
N SER A 17 -71.69 -35.79 -32.48
CA SER A 17 -72.00 -36.04 -33.90
C SER A 17 -72.06 -34.69 -34.64
N SER A 18 -71.66 -34.72 -35.92
CA SER A 18 -71.84 -33.75 -37.02
C SER A 18 -73.06 -32.81 -36.99
N VAL A 19 -72.88 -31.54 -37.38
CA VAL A 19 -73.66 -30.85 -38.43
C VAL A 19 -72.80 -29.79 -39.14
N SER A 20 -72.90 -29.80 -40.46
CA SER A 20 -72.27 -28.97 -41.49
C SER A 20 -72.85 -27.54 -41.60
N GLY A 21 -72.00 -26.59 -42.01
CA GLY A 21 -72.43 -25.26 -42.46
C GLY A 21 -71.30 -24.46 -43.13
N SER A 22 -71.11 -24.69 -44.44
CA SER A 22 -70.69 -23.83 -45.55
C SER A 22 -69.56 -22.77 -45.44
N PRO A 23 -68.85 -22.50 -46.56
CA PRO A 23 -67.50 -21.93 -46.55
C PRO A 23 -67.51 -20.41 -46.68
N SER A 24 -66.75 -19.73 -45.82
CA SER A 24 -66.26 -18.39 -46.10
C SER A 24 -64.77 -18.48 -46.47
N SER A 25 -64.50 -18.08 -47.71
CA SER A 25 -63.21 -17.86 -48.30
C SER A 25 -62.31 -17.00 -47.41
N THR A 26 -61.19 -17.56 -46.95
CA THR A 26 -60.00 -16.79 -46.59
C THR A 26 -59.03 -16.82 -47.77
N PRO A 27 -58.69 -15.69 -48.40
CA PRO A 27 -57.61 -15.63 -49.36
C PRO A 27 -56.25 -15.55 -48.64
N SER A 28 -55.19 -15.99 -49.33
CA SER A 28 -53.75 -15.62 -49.16
C SER A 28 -52.74 -16.58 -48.50
N ARG A 29 -53.08 -17.77 -47.98
CA ARG A 29 -52.04 -18.62 -47.33
C ARG A 29 -51.03 -19.29 -48.27
N SER A 30 -51.41 -19.60 -49.52
CA SER A 30 -50.58 -20.36 -50.46
C SER A 30 -49.60 -19.52 -51.28
N SER A 31 -49.98 -18.29 -51.68
CA SER A 31 -49.09 -17.40 -52.46
C SER A 31 -47.96 -16.85 -51.60
N HIS A 32 -48.25 -16.49 -50.34
CA HIS A 32 -47.22 -16.05 -49.38
C HIS A 32 -46.26 -17.18 -48.99
N GLN A 33 -46.73 -18.44 -48.94
CA GLN A 33 -45.85 -19.60 -48.77
C GLN A 33 -44.93 -19.79 -49.98
N SER A 34 -45.45 -19.73 -51.21
CA SER A 34 -44.65 -19.90 -52.44
C SER A 34 -43.61 -18.79 -52.64
N PHE A 35 -43.94 -17.53 -52.34
CA PHE A 35 -42.99 -16.42 -52.41
C PHE A 35 -41.92 -16.49 -51.31
N SER A 36 -42.32 -16.86 -50.09
CA SER A 36 -41.36 -17.02 -48.99
C SER A 36 -40.44 -18.22 -49.22
N GLU A 37 -40.94 -19.29 -49.82
CA GLU A 37 -40.15 -20.48 -50.12
C GLU A 37 -39.12 -20.25 -51.22
N THR A 38 -39.49 -19.52 -52.28
CA THR A 38 -38.56 -19.11 -53.36
C THR A 38 -37.48 -18.15 -52.85
N MET A 39 -37.85 -17.15 -52.04
CA MET A 39 -36.87 -16.24 -51.43
C MET A 39 -35.89 -16.98 -50.49
N MET A 40 -36.35 -17.95 -49.71
CA MET A 40 -35.49 -18.72 -48.80
C MET A 40 -34.58 -19.71 -49.55
N GLU A 41 -35.02 -20.19 -50.72
CA GLU A 41 -34.22 -21.03 -51.61
C GLU A 41 -33.13 -20.20 -52.32
N GLU A 42 -33.44 -18.99 -52.78
CA GLU A 42 -32.43 -18.05 -53.30
C GLU A 42 -31.38 -17.69 -52.23
N ASN A 43 -31.81 -17.45 -50.98
CA ASN A 43 -30.89 -17.20 -49.87
C ASN A 43 -29.97 -18.41 -49.59
N LEU A 44 -30.49 -19.63 -49.72
CA LEU A 44 -29.70 -20.86 -49.57
C LEU A 44 -28.63 -20.97 -50.66
N ASP A 45 -29.00 -20.75 -51.92
CA ASP A 45 -28.09 -20.87 -53.05
C ASP A 45 -27.02 -19.77 -53.05
N LEU A 46 -27.38 -18.53 -52.69
CA LEU A 46 -26.43 -17.44 -52.51
C LEU A 46 -25.45 -17.72 -51.36
N ALA A 47 -25.95 -18.21 -50.22
CA ALA A 47 -25.11 -18.58 -49.10
C ALA A 47 -24.14 -19.72 -49.46
N GLU A 48 -24.59 -20.69 -50.27
CA GLU A 48 -23.72 -21.77 -50.72
C GLU A 48 -22.54 -21.27 -51.56
N VAL A 49 -22.78 -20.37 -52.51
CA VAL A 49 -21.71 -19.80 -53.34
C VAL A 49 -20.66 -19.10 -52.48
N ILE A 50 -21.09 -18.25 -51.54
CA ILE A 50 -20.19 -17.47 -50.68
C ILE A 50 -19.43 -18.38 -49.71
N ILE A 51 -20.13 -19.32 -49.06
CA ILE A 51 -19.54 -20.21 -48.05
C ILE A 51 -18.57 -21.19 -48.70
N THR A 52 -18.93 -21.79 -49.83
CA THR A 52 -18.06 -22.77 -50.51
C THR A 52 -16.84 -22.12 -51.15
N ALA A 53 -16.98 -20.93 -51.75
CA ALA A 53 -15.83 -20.17 -52.27
C ALA A 53 -14.81 -19.88 -51.17
N SER A 54 -15.28 -19.38 -50.03
CA SER A 54 -14.41 -19.09 -48.88
C SER A 54 -13.76 -20.34 -48.25
N ALA A 55 -14.38 -21.52 -48.41
CA ALA A 55 -13.86 -22.79 -47.92
C ALA A 55 -12.78 -23.36 -48.86
N ILE A 56 -12.91 -23.16 -50.18
CA ILE A 56 -11.93 -23.59 -51.17
C ILE A 56 -10.63 -22.78 -51.05
N ASP A 57 -10.73 -21.47 -50.79
CA ASP A 57 -9.56 -20.62 -50.57
C ASP A 57 -8.76 -21.02 -49.32
N ALA A 58 -9.41 -21.61 -48.32
CA ALA A 58 -8.74 -22.18 -47.14
C ALA A 58 -7.93 -23.47 -47.43
N HIS A 59 -8.16 -24.13 -48.57
CA HIS A 59 -7.49 -25.38 -48.95
C HIS A 59 -6.40 -25.22 -50.02
N ARG A 60 -6.34 -24.10 -50.74
CA ARG A 60 -5.45 -23.93 -51.91
C ARG A 60 -4.14 -23.19 -51.62
N HIS A 61 -3.94 -22.56 -50.46
CA HIS A 61 -2.75 -21.75 -50.19
C HIS A 61 -1.99 -22.19 -48.93
N GLN A 62 -0.68 -22.33 -49.08
CA GLN A 62 0.25 -22.85 -48.07
C GLN A 62 0.63 -21.78 -47.01
N GLU A 63 0.10 -20.56 -47.16
CA GLU A 63 0.01 -19.51 -46.13
C GLU A 63 -1.42 -18.95 -46.16
N PHE A 64 -2.09 -18.95 -45.01
CA PHE A 64 -3.53 -18.69 -44.88
C PHE A 64 -3.85 -17.19 -45.07
N SER A 65 -4.69 -16.87 -46.06
CA SER A 65 -5.32 -15.55 -46.21
C SER A 65 -6.49 -15.41 -45.22
N SER A 66 -6.44 -14.38 -44.36
CA SER A 66 -7.48 -14.09 -43.38
C SER A 66 -8.56 -13.23 -44.00
N LEU A 67 -9.80 -13.73 -43.98
CA LEU A 67 -10.94 -13.07 -44.61
C LEU A 67 -11.15 -11.64 -44.09
N PHE A 68 -10.88 -11.40 -42.81
CA PHE A 68 -11.10 -10.11 -42.13
C PHE A 68 -9.91 -9.14 -42.27
N VAL A 69 -8.71 -9.66 -42.53
CA VAL A 69 -7.50 -8.85 -42.77
C VAL A 69 -7.40 -8.44 -44.24
N ASP A 70 -7.77 -9.34 -45.16
CA ASP A 70 -7.54 -9.16 -46.60
C ASP A 70 -8.68 -8.43 -47.33
N ASP A 71 -9.96 -8.73 -47.01
CA ASP A 71 -11.11 -8.00 -47.57
C ASP A 71 -12.32 -7.94 -46.60
N ARG A 72 -12.44 -6.81 -45.88
CA ARG A 72 -13.55 -6.56 -44.95
C ARG A 72 -14.92 -6.41 -45.58
N LYS A 73 -15.01 -6.15 -46.89
CA LYS A 73 -16.30 -6.18 -47.57
C LYS A 73 -16.74 -7.62 -47.76
N GLU A 74 -15.81 -8.50 -48.13
CA GLU A 74 -16.08 -9.92 -48.26
C GLU A 74 -16.38 -10.58 -46.92
N ALA A 75 -15.66 -10.20 -45.86
CA ALA A 75 -15.97 -10.63 -44.49
C ALA A 75 -17.41 -10.28 -44.07
N ARG A 76 -17.88 -9.07 -44.39
CA ARG A 76 -19.28 -8.67 -44.10
C ARG A 76 -20.29 -9.48 -44.91
N LYS A 77 -20.06 -9.65 -46.21
CA LYS A 77 -20.95 -10.50 -47.04
C LYS A 77 -21.00 -11.93 -46.52
N PHE A 78 -19.88 -12.46 -46.05
CA PHE A 78 -19.83 -13.78 -45.45
C PHE A 78 -20.68 -13.87 -44.17
N LEU A 79 -20.57 -12.88 -43.27
CA LEU A 79 -21.43 -12.82 -42.08
C LEU A 79 -22.92 -12.68 -42.42
N ASP A 80 -23.25 -11.86 -43.42
CA ASP A 80 -24.63 -11.69 -43.91
C ASP A 80 -25.18 -12.99 -44.52
N ALA A 81 -24.33 -13.75 -45.23
CA ALA A 81 -24.69 -15.05 -45.78
C ALA A 81 -24.97 -16.08 -44.67
N VAL A 82 -24.16 -16.09 -43.59
CA VAL A 82 -24.42 -16.95 -42.42
C VAL A 82 -25.73 -16.59 -41.73
N SER A 83 -26.00 -15.30 -41.55
CA SER A 83 -27.27 -14.84 -40.98
C SER A 83 -28.45 -15.25 -41.87
N SER A 84 -28.35 -15.04 -43.18
CA SER A 84 -29.40 -15.41 -44.15
C SER A 84 -29.65 -16.93 -44.14
N LEU A 85 -28.59 -17.73 -44.08
CA LEU A 85 -28.65 -19.17 -43.95
C LEU A 85 -29.37 -19.60 -42.67
N GLN A 86 -29.11 -18.94 -41.55
CA GLN A 86 -29.81 -19.20 -40.28
C GLN A 86 -31.32 -18.93 -40.40
N HIS A 87 -31.72 -17.81 -41.03
CA HIS A 87 -33.13 -17.50 -41.26
C HIS A 87 -33.81 -18.56 -42.13
N ALA A 88 -33.13 -19.00 -43.20
CA ALA A 88 -33.60 -20.09 -44.06
C ALA A 88 -33.74 -21.41 -43.28
N MET A 89 -32.78 -21.76 -42.41
CA MET A 89 -32.89 -22.94 -41.53
C MET A 89 -34.11 -22.86 -40.61
N HIS A 90 -34.35 -21.72 -39.96
CA HIS A 90 -35.53 -21.54 -39.10
C HIS A 90 -36.85 -21.63 -39.89
N TYR A 91 -36.87 -21.17 -41.14
CA TYR A 91 -38.02 -21.31 -42.03
C TYR A 91 -38.28 -22.78 -42.38
N TYR A 92 -37.27 -23.51 -42.86
CA TYR A 92 -37.43 -24.91 -43.26
C TYR A 92 -37.78 -25.83 -42.10
N VAL A 93 -37.26 -25.58 -40.88
CA VAL A 93 -37.64 -26.31 -39.67
C VAL A 93 -39.14 -26.20 -39.37
N LYS A 94 -39.77 -25.04 -39.66
CA LYS A 94 -41.21 -24.83 -39.44
C LYS A 94 -42.10 -25.52 -40.48
N LEU A 95 -41.60 -25.71 -41.70
CA LEU A 95 -42.37 -26.29 -42.80
C LEU A 95 -42.25 -27.81 -42.86
N SER A 96 -41.05 -28.35 -42.65
CA SER A 96 -40.78 -29.77 -42.82
C SER A 96 -39.47 -30.16 -42.12
N SER A 97 -39.56 -30.98 -41.08
CA SER A 97 -38.40 -31.44 -40.28
C SER A 97 -37.49 -32.44 -41.01
N SER A 98 -37.89 -32.94 -42.19
CA SER A 98 -37.16 -33.96 -42.96
C SER A 98 -36.82 -33.52 -44.40
N SER A 99 -36.69 -32.22 -44.66
CA SER A 99 -36.35 -31.72 -46.01
C SER A 99 -34.85 -31.81 -46.29
N ASP A 100 -34.48 -32.28 -47.48
CA ASP A 100 -33.09 -32.29 -47.97
C ASP A 100 -32.46 -30.88 -47.97
N LYS A 101 -33.30 -29.84 -48.16
CA LYS A 101 -32.87 -28.43 -48.07
C LYS A 101 -32.40 -28.06 -46.67
N LEU A 102 -33.02 -28.61 -45.62
CA LEU A 102 -32.59 -28.40 -44.24
C LEU A 102 -31.25 -29.09 -43.96
N VAL A 103 -31.05 -30.31 -44.46
CA VAL A 103 -29.76 -31.03 -44.33
C VAL A 103 -28.65 -30.28 -45.06
N ARG A 104 -28.91 -29.80 -46.28
CA ARG A 104 -27.99 -28.95 -47.06
C ARG A 104 -27.63 -27.68 -46.27
N ALA A 105 -28.62 -26.97 -45.74
CA ALA A 105 -28.41 -25.77 -44.94
C ALA A 105 -27.58 -26.03 -43.66
N GLN A 106 -27.84 -27.15 -42.96
CA GLN A 106 -27.07 -27.56 -41.78
C GLN A 106 -25.60 -27.84 -42.12
N ASN A 107 -25.33 -28.51 -43.24
CA ASN A 107 -23.95 -28.77 -43.69
C ASN A 107 -23.21 -27.47 -44.02
N LEU A 108 -23.86 -26.53 -44.73
CA LEU A 108 -23.30 -25.22 -45.01
C LEU A 108 -23.03 -24.41 -43.74
N MET A 109 -23.94 -24.47 -42.77
CA MET A 109 -23.77 -23.80 -41.48
C MET A 109 -22.54 -24.35 -40.74
N GLN A 110 -22.35 -25.68 -40.70
CA GLN A 110 -21.16 -26.27 -40.09
C GLN A 110 -19.85 -25.84 -40.76
N ILE A 111 -19.83 -25.72 -42.09
CA ILE A 111 -18.65 -25.24 -42.83
C ILE A 111 -18.37 -23.78 -42.48
N ALA A 112 -19.42 -22.94 -42.48
CA ALA A 112 -19.28 -21.52 -42.20
C ALA A 112 -18.81 -21.26 -40.77
N ILE A 113 -19.40 -21.94 -39.78
CA ILE A 113 -19.00 -21.81 -38.38
C ILE A 113 -17.56 -22.26 -38.17
N LYS A 114 -17.12 -23.37 -38.78
CA LYS A 114 -15.70 -23.79 -38.72
C LYS A 114 -14.75 -22.75 -39.31
N ARG A 115 -15.18 -22.00 -40.33
CA ARG A 115 -14.38 -20.89 -40.88
C ARG A 115 -14.35 -19.70 -39.91
N LEU A 116 -15.49 -19.33 -39.32
CA LEU A 116 -15.56 -18.28 -38.30
C LEU A 116 -14.71 -18.60 -37.06
N GLU A 117 -14.76 -19.84 -36.56
CA GLU A 117 -13.91 -20.32 -35.47
C GLU A 117 -12.42 -20.09 -35.77
N LYS A 118 -11.98 -20.42 -36.99
CA LYS A 118 -10.59 -20.23 -37.42
C LYS A 118 -10.23 -18.75 -37.54
N GLU A 119 -11.06 -17.93 -38.17
CA GLU A 119 -10.81 -16.48 -38.27
C GLU A 119 -10.75 -15.83 -36.88
N PHE A 120 -11.68 -16.19 -35.99
CA PHE A 120 -11.71 -15.70 -34.62
C PHE A 120 -10.42 -16.06 -33.87
N HIS A 121 -9.96 -17.30 -33.98
CA HIS A 121 -8.68 -17.73 -33.42
C HIS A 121 -7.48 -16.96 -34.04
N LEU A 122 -7.46 -16.77 -35.36
CA LEU A 122 -6.39 -16.07 -36.06
C LEU A 122 -6.28 -14.61 -35.63
N ILE A 123 -7.41 -13.89 -35.55
CA ILE A 123 -7.44 -12.49 -35.11
C ILE A 123 -6.95 -12.37 -33.66
N LEU A 124 -7.41 -13.25 -32.76
CA LEU A 124 -6.95 -13.29 -31.36
C LEU A 124 -5.44 -13.55 -31.25
N SER A 125 -4.93 -14.48 -32.05
CA SER A 125 -3.52 -14.89 -32.02
C SER A 125 -2.60 -13.83 -32.63
N ALA A 126 -2.99 -13.23 -33.75
CA ALA A 126 -2.23 -12.19 -34.45
C ALA A 126 -2.17 -10.88 -33.66
N ASN A 127 -3.23 -10.55 -32.91
CA ASN A 127 -3.32 -9.31 -32.14
C ASN A 127 -2.95 -9.48 -30.67
N ARG A 128 -2.12 -10.48 -30.32
CA ARG A 128 -1.70 -10.77 -28.93
C ARG A 128 -1.12 -9.55 -28.20
N LYS A 129 -0.34 -8.73 -28.90
CA LYS A 129 0.30 -7.50 -28.37
C LYS A 129 -0.58 -6.25 -28.51
N ASN A 130 -1.46 -6.21 -29.52
CA ASN A 130 -2.33 -5.05 -29.78
C ASN A 130 -3.55 -5.03 -28.85
N LEU A 131 -4.00 -6.21 -28.41
CA LEU A 131 -5.01 -6.42 -27.37
C LEU A 131 -4.37 -6.56 -25.98
N ASP A 132 -3.16 -6.02 -25.79
CA ASP A 132 -2.48 -6.01 -24.50
C ASP A 132 -3.19 -5.05 -23.55
N SER A 133 -3.34 -5.49 -22.30
CA SER A 133 -4.32 -4.94 -21.37
C SER A 133 -4.03 -3.50 -20.93
N GLU A 134 -2.82 -2.98 -21.19
CA GLU A 134 -2.45 -1.58 -21.00
C GLU A 134 -3.09 -0.65 -22.06
N SER A 135 -3.15 -1.06 -23.33
CA SER A 135 -3.79 -0.26 -24.40
C SER A 135 -5.30 -0.14 -24.16
N VAL A 136 -5.93 -1.21 -23.67
CA VAL A 136 -7.37 -1.25 -23.38
C VAL A 136 -7.73 -0.52 -22.07
N SER A 137 -6.92 -0.67 -21.01
CA SER A 137 -7.15 0.00 -19.73
C SER A 137 -6.99 1.52 -19.81
N CYS A 138 -5.95 2.01 -20.51
CA CYS A 138 -5.72 3.45 -20.71
C CYS A 138 -6.77 4.16 -21.60
N ARG A 139 -7.64 3.40 -22.26
CA ARG A 139 -8.73 3.94 -23.10
C ARG A 139 -9.99 4.25 -22.31
N SER A 140 -10.27 3.49 -21.25
CA SER A 140 -11.43 3.71 -20.38
C SER A 140 -11.38 5.07 -19.66
N SER A 141 -10.19 5.50 -19.25
CA SER A 141 -9.96 6.82 -18.65
C SER A 141 -10.04 8.00 -19.65
N ARG A 142 -10.22 7.73 -20.95
CA ARG A 142 -10.21 8.73 -22.04
C ARG A 142 -11.47 8.75 -22.91
N ALA A 143 -12.51 7.98 -22.59
CA ALA A 143 -13.79 8.08 -23.30
C ALA A 143 -14.44 9.45 -23.04
N PRO A 144 -14.79 10.24 -24.07
CA PRO A 144 -15.34 11.57 -23.88
C PRO A 144 -16.81 11.48 -23.48
N ALA A 145 -17.17 12.11 -22.35
CA ALA A 145 -18.54 12.51 -22.05
C ALA A 145 -19.04 13.45 -23.16
N ARG A 146 -19.70 12.90 -24.18
CA ARG A 146 -20.49 13.67 -25.15
C ARG A 146 -21.92 13.16 -25.16
N SER A 147 -22.69 13.63 -24.17
CA SER A 147 -24.13 13.89 -24.29
C SER A 147 -24.65 14.44 -22.96
N SER A 148 -24.64 15.77 -22.78
CA SER A 148 -25.83 16.53 -22.40
C SER A 148 -25.47 18.01 -22.30
N VAL A 149 -26.25 18.82 -23.01
CA VAL A 149 -26.26 20.29 -22.95
C VAL A 149 -26.85 20.72 -21.59
N SER A 150 -26.24 21.70 -20.91
CA SER A 150 -26.94 22.82 -20.23
C SER A 150 -25.97 23.74 -19.45
N ASP A 151 -25.92 25.00 -19.91
CA ASP A 151 -25.76 26.33 -19.26
C ASP A 151 -24.96 26.59 -17.97
N TYR A 152 -24.03 27.56 -18.12
CA TYR A 152 -23.59 28.70 -17.23
C TYR A 152 -23.29 28.40 -15.73
N TYR A 153 -22.19 28.87 -15.11
CA TYR A 153 -21.70 30.25 -14.98
C TYR A 153 -20.18 30.38 -14.80
N TYR A 154 -19.68 31.55 -15.21
CA TYR A 154 -18.39 32.20 -14.98
C TYR A 154 -17.98 32.27 -13.49
N TYR A 155 -16.70 32.04 -13.19
CA TYR A 155 -15.90 32.85 -12.25
C TYR A 155 -14.45 32.88 -12.73
N GLU A 156 -13.97 34.09 -13.01
CA GLU A 156 -12.56 34.40 -13.17
C GLU A 156 -11.87 34.38 -11.81
N ASP A 157 -10.61 33.98 -11.78
CA ASP A 157 -9.65 34.59 -10.87
C ASP A 157 -8.28 34.65 -11.56
N GLU A 158 -7.87 35.87 -11.84
CA GLU A 158 -6.53 36.26 -12.28
C GLU A 158 -5.57 36.15 -11.09
N ILE A 159 -4.47 35.40 -11.23
CA ILE A 159 -3.20 35.78 -10.59
C ILE A 159 -2.07 35.54 -11.59
N SER A 160 -1.52 36.66 -12.03
CA SER A 160 -0.22 36.85 -12.68
C SER A 160 0.94 36.52 -11.72
N ASP A 161 1.95 35.81 -12.22
CA ASP A 161 3.34 36.16 -11.91
C ASP A 161 4.27 35.71 -13.05
N GLU A 162 5.17 36.61 -13.44
CA GLU A 162 6.10 36.50 -14.56
C GLU A 162 7.47 35.95 -14.10
N GLY A 163 8.17 35.28 -15.03
CA GLY A 163 9.65 35.20 -15.03
C GLY A 163 10.26 33.81 -14.84
N GLU A 164 10.62 33.14 -15.94
CA GLU A 164 12.00 33.13 -16.46
C GLU A 164 12.18 32.02 -17.52
N GLU A 165 12.67 32.45 -18.68
CA GLU A 165 13.07 31.65 -19.83
C GLU A 165 14.23 30.70 -19.49
N SER A 166 14.09 29.42 -19.86
CA SER A 166 15.23 28.56 -20.17
C SER A 166 14.84 27.54 -21.22
N THR A 167 15.27 27.84 -22.45
CA THR A 167 15.21 27.02 -23.65
C THR A 167 15.87 25.65 -23.44
N SER A 168 15.09 24.58 -23.51
CA SER A 168 15.60 23.26 -23.87
C SER A 168 14.66 22.60 -24.88
N THR A 169 15.17 22.49 -26.11
CA THR A 169 14.50 21.90 -27.26
C THR A 169 14.35 20.40 -27.05
N THR A 170 13.17 19.97 -26.61
CA THR A 170 12.71 18.58 -26.77
C THR A 170 11.63 18.55 -27.85
N PRO A 171 11.74 17.72 -28.89
CA PRO A 171 10.73 17.69 -29.95
C PRO A 171 9.40 17.15 -29.37
N PRO A 172 8.23 17.62 -29.86
CA PRO A 172 6.96 17.11 -29.40
C PRO A 172 6.86 15.64 -29.80
N ARG A 173 6.75 14.75 -28.81
CA ARG A 173 6.34 13.35 -29.04
C ARG A 173 4.97 13.38 -29.72
N THR A 174 4.96 13.04 -31.00
CA THR A 174 3.74 12.68 -31.74
C THR A 174 2.96 11.60 -30.99
N PRO A 175 1.63 11.70 -30.85
CA PRO A 175 0.83 10.68 -30.18
C PRO A 175 0.84 9.38 -31.00
N PRO A 176 0.81 8.19 -30.35
CA PRO A 176 0.76 6.91 -31.04
C PRO A 176 -0.65 6.71 -31.63
N ARG A 177 -0.87 7.25 -32.82
CA ARG A 177 -2.16 7.18 -33.52
C ARG A 177 -2.34 5.88 -34.32
N GLY A 178 -1.26 5.16 -34.61
CA GLY A 178 -1.26 3.92 -35.41
C GLY A 178 -1.73 2.68 -34.64
N GLU A 179 -1.13 2.39 -33.48
CA GLU A 179 -1.38 1.17 -32.69
C GLU A 179 -2.83 1.08 -32.18
N ASN A 180 -3.43 2.23 -31.85
CA ASN A 180 -4.80 2.31 -31.38
C ASN A 180 -5.84 1.93 -32.45
N ALA A 181 -5.58 2.26 -33.72
CA ALA A 181 -6.52 1.97 -34.80
C ALA A 181 -6.58 0.46 -35.12
N GLU A 182 -5.44 -0.23 -35.09
CA GLU A 182 -5.39 -1.67 -35.36
C GLU A 182 -6.13 -2.49 -34.28
N ALA A 183 -5.96 -2.12 -33.00
CA ALA A 183 -6.67 -2.75 -31.90
C ALA A 183 -8.19 -2.54 -31.98
N ASP A 184 -8.66 -1.33 -32.34
CA ASP A 184 -10.10 -1.05 -32.52
C ASP A 184 -10.72 -1.90 -33.63
N LEU A 185 -9.97 -2.08 -34.72
CA LEU A 185 -10.43 -2.87 -35.84
C LEU A 185 -10.48 -4.36 -35.48
N ALA A 186 -9.45 -4.88 -34.81
CA ALA A 186 -9.46 -6.26 -34.33
C ALA A 186 -10.62 -6.51 -33.35
N MET A 187 -10.89 -5.59 -32.43
CA MET A 187 -12.04 -5.69 -31.52
C MET A 187 -13.39 -5.66 -32.24
N ALA A 188 -13.53 -4.81 -33.27
CA ALA A 188 -14.74 -4.76 -34.08
C ALA A 188 -14.95 -6.06 -34.88
N ASP A 189 -13.87 -6.60 -35.46
CA ASP A 189 -13.93 -7.86 -36.22
C ASP A 189 -14.27 -9.04 -35.29
N LEU A 190 -13.66 -9.11 -34.10
CA LEU A 190 -14.00 -10.11 -33.08
C LEU A 190 -15.45 -10.01 -32.63
N ARG A 191 -15.96 -8.79 -32.38
CA ARG A 191 -17.37 -8.55 -32.03
C ARG A 191 -18.31 -9.05 -33.12
N ASN A 192 -18.05 -8.68 -34.38
CA ASN A 192 -18.90 -9.06 -35.51
C ASN A 192 -18.96 -10.59 -35.68
N ILE A 193 -17.83 -11.28 -35.50
CA ILE A 193 -17.78 -12.75 -35.55
C ILE A 193 -18.54 -13.35 -34.36
N ALA A 194 -18.30 -12.85 -33.15
CA ALA A 194 -18.95 -13.34 -31.94
C ALA A 194 -20.48 -13.17 -31.99
N ASP A 195 -20.97 -12.00 -32.41
CA ASP A 195 -22.40 -11.73 -32.57
C ASP A 195 -23.04 -12.68 -33.58
N CYS A 196 -22.38 -12.93 -34.71
CA CYS A 196 -22.85 -13.88 -35.73
C CYS A 196 -22.89 -15.32 -35.19
N MET A 197 -21.84 -15.77 -34.51
CA MET A 197 -21.78 -17.11 -33.92
C MET A 197 -22.81 -17.30 -32.80
N ILE A 198 -22.99 -16.30 -31.93
CA ILE A 198 -23.98 -16.32 -30.85
C ILE A 198 -25.39 -16.35 -31.42
N ALA A 199 -25.70 -15.47 -32.37
CA ALA A 199 -27.01 -15.46 -33.04
C ALA A 199 -27.31 -16.82 -33.67
N SER A 200 -26.31 -17.45 -34.29
CA SER A 200 -26.42 -18.76 -34.95
C SER A 200 -26.50 -19.96 -33.99
N GLY A 201 -26.42 -19.76 -32.67
CA GLY A 201 -26.48 -20.83 -31.67
C GLY A 201 -25.14 -21.51 -31.34
N TYR A 202 -24.02 -20.96 -31.84
CA TYR A 202 -22.65 -21.46 -31.66
C TYR A 202 -21.82 -20.59 -30.69
N GLY A 203 -22.49 -19.93 -29.74
CA GLY A 203 -21.82 -19.08 -28.75
C GLY A 203 -20.84 -19.85 -27.86
N ARG A 204 -21.08 -21.13 -27.60
CA ARG A 204 -20.20 -21.96 -26.75
C ARG A 204 -18.85 -22.20 -27.41
N GLU A 205 -18.85 -22.49 -28.70
CA GLU A 205 -17.66 -22.69 -29.53
C GLU A 205 -16.82 -21.40 -29.58
N CYS A 206 -17.48 -20.26 -29.82
CA CYS A 206 -16.85 -18.94 -29.80
C CYS A 206 -16.16 -18.64 -28.45
N VAL A 207 -16.87 -18.84 -27.34
CA VAL A 207 -16.35 -18.62 -25.98
C VAL A 207 -15.17 -19.55 -25.67
N ASN A 208 -15.22 -20.81 -26.11
CA ASN A 208 -14.14 -21.76 -25.88
C ASN A 208 -12.84 -21.33 -26.57
N ILE A 209 -12.92 -20.82 -27.80
CA ILE A 209 -11.76 -20.30 -28.54
C ILE A 209 -11.22 -19.05 -27.87
N TYR A 210 -12.11 -18.11 -27.51
CA TYR A 210 -11.72 -16.88 -26.82
C TYR A 210 -10.99 -17.20 -25.51
N LYS A 211 -11.58 -18.04 -24.68
CA LYS A 211 -11.01 -18.50 -23.40
C LYS A 211 -9.67 -19.17 -23.58
N LEU A 212 -9.51 -20.06 -24.57
CA LEU A 212 -8.27 -20.77 -24.81
C LEU A 212 -7.09 -19.81 -25.02
N VAL A 213 -7.27 -18.81 -25.89
CA VAL A 213 -6.21 -17.85 -26.22
C VAL A 213 -5.99 -16.86 -25.07
N ARG A 214 -7.06 -16.22 -24.58
CA ARG A 214 -6.96 -15.15 -23.58
C ARG A 214 -6.50 -15.65 -22.22
N LYS A 215 -6.94 -16.84 -21.78
CA LYS A 215 -6.46 -17.46 -20.53
C LYS A 215 -4.95 -17.74 -20.59
N SER A 216 -4.44 -18.24 -21.73
CA SER A 216 -3.00 -18.44 -21.92
C SER A 216 -2.22 -17.13 -21.79
N ILE A 217 -2.75 -16.02 -22.32
CA ILE A 217 -2.13 -14.69 -22.19
C ILE A 217 -2.06 -14.27 -20.72
N ILE A 218 -3.16 -14.37 -19.97
CA ILE A 218 -3.18 -14.01 -18.54
C ILE A 218 -2.19 -14.87 -17.74
N ASP A 219 -2.23 -16.18 -17.92
CA ASP A 219 -1.35 -17.10 -17.18
C ASP A 219 0.13 -16.86 -17.53
N GLU A 220 0.48 -16.64 -18.80
CA GLU A 220 1.85 -16.31 -19.22
C GLU A 220 2.30 -14.96 -18.68
N THR A 221 1.47 -13.92 -18.74
CA THR A 221 1.81 -12.59 -18.20
C THR A 221 2.06 -12.65 -16.70
N LEU A 222 1.21 -13.35 -15.93
CA LEU A 222 1.43 -13.52 -14.49
C LEU A 222 2.70 -14.34 -14.19
N TYR A 223 3.01 -15.33 -15.02
CA TYR A 223 4.26 -16.08 -14.91
C TYR A 223 5.49 -15.18 -15.12
N TYR A 224 5.49 -14.34 -16.17
CA TYR A 224 6.60 -13.40 -16.42
C TYR A 224 6.70 -12.29 -15.38
N LEU A 225 5.59 -11.90 -14.76
CA LEU A 225 5.57 -10.97 -13.62
C LEU A 225 6.08 -11.62 -12.31
N GLY A 226 6.36 -12.93 -12.30
CA GLY A 226 6.89 -13.64 -11.14
C GLY A 226 5.84 -14.03 -10.10
N VAL A 227 4.56 -14.15 -10.50
CA VAL A 227 3.48 -14.59 -9.61
C VAL A 227 3.57 -16.09 -9.41
N GLU A 228 4.15 -16.49 -8.28
CA GLU A 228 4.31 -17.88 -7.90
C GLU A 228 3.29 -18.30 -6.84
N LYS A 229 2.83 -19.56 -6.93
CA LYS A 229 2.07 -20.18 -5.86
C LYS A 229 3.02 -20.73 -4.80
N LEU A 230 3.05 -20.10 -3.63
CA LEU A 230 3.82 -20.57 -2.49
C LEU A 230 2.93 -21.19 -1.42
N SER A 231 3.35 -22.34 -0.90
CA SER A 231 2.72 -22.92 0.30
C SER A 231 3.24 -22.25 1.57
N GLN A 232 2.44 -22.34 2.63
CA GLN A 232 2.80 -21.84 3.96
C GLN A 232 4.14 -22.41 4.46
N HIS A 233 4.37 -23.70 4.25
CA HIS A 233 5.61 -24.38 4.66
C HIS A 233 6.84 -23.89 3.88
N GLN A 234 6.72 -23.67 2.57
CA GLN A 234 7.82 -23.13 1.75
C GLN A 234 8.18 -21.71 2.20
N MET A 235 7.17 -20.87 2.43
CA MET A 235 7.38 -19.49 2.87
C MET A 235 8.05 -19.40 4.24
N GLN A 236 7.69 -20.29 5.18
CA GLN A 236 8.30 -20.34 6.51
C GLN A 236 9.75 -20.84 6.53
N LYS A 237 10.17 -21.63 5.55
CA LYS A 237 11.55 -22.13 5.43
C LYS A 237 12.46 -21.21 4.63
N MET A 238 11.90 -20.20 3.97
CA MET A 238 12.65 -19.33 3.08
C MET A 238 13.42 -18.26 3.87
N GLU A 239 14.64 -17.98 3.43
CA GLU A 239 15.43 -16.84 3.93
C GLU A 239 14.71 -15.52 3.70
N TRP A 240 14.76 -14.62 4.69
CA TRP A 240 13.99 -13.37 4.64
C TRP A 240 14.35 -12.50 3.43
N ASN A 241 15.63 -12.40 3.07
CA ASN A 241 16.06 -11.58 1.93
C ASN A 241 15.43 -12.07 0.61
N VAL A 242 15.24 -13.37 0.45
CA VAL A 242 14.58 -13.95 -0.73
C VAL A 242 13.08 -13.68 -0.68
N LEU A 243 12.46 -13.84 0.49
CA LEU A 243 11.04 -13.58 0.68
C LEU A 243 10.71 -12.09 0.48
N GLU A 244 11.56 -11.18 0.96
CA GLU A 244 11.39 -9.74 0.76
C GLU A 244 11.41 -9.36 -0.73
N GLN A 245 12.30 -9.96 -1.52
CA GLN A 245 12.32 -9.73 -2.97
C GLN A 245 11.04 -10.26 -3.62
N LYS A 246 10.57 -11.44 -3.21
CA LYS A 246 9.29 -11.98 -3.72
C LYS A 246 8.09 -11.10 -3.35
N ILE A 247 8.07 -10.50 -2.15
CA ILE A 247 7.05 -9.52 -1.76
C ILE A 247 7.10 -8.30 -2.67
N LYS A 248 8.28 -7.73 -2.94
CA LYS A 248 8.44 -6.57 -3.84
C LYS A 248 7.98 -6.89 -5.27
N THR A 249 8.40 -8.04 -5.79
CA THR A 249 7.95 -8.54 -7.10
C THR A 249 6.44 -8.71 -7.13
N TRP A 250 5.85 -9.31 -6.08
CA TRP A 250 4.41 -9.47 -5.98
C TRP A 250 3.67 -8.13 -5.94
N VAL A 251 4.12 -7.15 -5.15
CA VAL A 251 3.49 -5.82 -5.08
C VAL A 251 3.49 -5.13 -6.44
N HIS A 252 4.58 -5.24 -7.19
CA HIS A 252 4.66 -4.71 -8.55
C HIS A 252 3.73 -5.47 -9.52
N ALA A 253 3.80 -6.80 -9.52
CA ALA A 253 2.97 -7.67 -10.33
C ALA A 253 1.48 -7.46 -10.06
N PHE A 254 1.10 -7.27 -8.79
CA PHE A 254 -0.26 -7.05 -8.35
C PHE A 254 -0.87 -5.79 -8.96
N LYS A 255 -0.14 -4.67 -8.90
CA LYS A 255 -0.58 -3.38 -9.47
C LYS A 255 -0.82 -3.49 -10.97
N ILE A 256 0.07 -4.19 -11.68
CA ILE A 256 -0.09 -4.45 -13.12
C ILE A 256 -1.29 -5.37 -13.35
N ALA A 257 -1.37 -6.50 -12.65
CA ALA A 257 -2.44 -7.47 -12.83
C ALA A 257 -3.84 -6.87 -12.64
N VAL A 258 -4.05 -6.05 -11.61
CA VAL A 258 -5.36 -5.42 -11.35
C VAL A 258 -5.63 -4.28 -12.34
N LYS A 259 -4.71 -3.32 -12.47
CA LYS A 259 -4.97 -2.11 -13.28
C LYS A 259 -4.94 -2.33 -14.78
N THR A 260 -4.11 -3.26 -15.25
CA THR A 260 -3.99 -3.55 -16.67
C THR A 260 -4.67 -4.88 -16.97
N LEU A 261 -4.11 -6.00 -16.51
CA LEU A 261 -4.47 -7.34 -17.00
C LEU A 261 -5.97 -7.68 -16.86
N PHE A 262 -6.49 -7.64 -15.63
CA PHE A 262 -7.89 -8.00 -15.35
C PHE A 262 -8.87 -6.91 -15.81
N CYS A 263 -8.51 -5.63 -15.66
CA CYS A 263 -9.33 -4.52 -16.15
C CYS A 263 -9.49 -4.58 -17.68
N GLY A 264 -8.38 -4.75 -18.41
CA GLY A 264 -8.39 -4.87 -19.86
C GLY A 264 -9.15 -6.11 -20.35
N GLU A 265 -9.03 -7.25 -19.65
CA GLU A 265 -9.80 -8.45 -20.00
C GLU A 265 -11.31 -8.25 -19.79
N ARG A 266 -11.71 -7.58 -18.70
CA ARG A 266 -13.12 -7.24 -18.46
C ARG A 266 -13.68 -6.41 -19.61
N ILE A 267 -12.98 -5.34 -19.99
CA ILE A 267 -13.38 -4.46 -21.10
C ILE A 267 -13.45 -5.24 -22.42
N LEU A 268 -12.48 -6.11 -22.70
CA LEU A 268 -12.46 -6.91 -23.93
C LEU A 268 -13.63 -7.90 -23.98
N CYS A 269 -13.94 -8.59 -22.88
CA CYS A 269 -15.11 -9.46 -22.82
C CYS A 269 -16.40 -8.67 -23.10
N ASP A 270 -16.56 -7.49 -22.49
CA ASP A 270 -17.75 -6.64 -22.68
C ASP A 270 -17.87 -6.14 -24.13
N ILE A 271 -16.74 -5.84 -24.77
CA ILE A 271 -16.66 -5.40 -26.17
C ILE A 271 -16.96 -6.53 -27.15
N VAL A 272 -16.34 -7.70 -26.97
CA VAL A 272 -16.45 -8.83 -27.91
C VAL A 272 -17.79 -9.52 -27.78
N PHE A 273 -18.34 -9.63 -26.56
CA PHE A 273 -19.61 -10.30 -26.29
C PHE A 273 -20.75 -9.31 -25.98
N SER A 274 -20.74 -8.13 -26.63
CA SER A 274 -21.73 -7.08 -26.40
C SER A 274 -23.19 -7.50 -26.66
N SER A 275 -23.41 -8.56 -27.45
CA SER A 275 -24.74 -9.15 -27.68
C SER A 275 -25.29 -9.93 -26.48
N SER A 276 -24.46 -10.31 -25.50
CA SER A 276 -24.89 -11.07 -24.33
C SER A 276 -24.00 -10.85 -23.10
N GLU A 277 -24.47 -10.00 -22.19
CA GLU A 277 -23.83 -9.72 -20.90
C GLU A 277 -23.53 -10.99 -20.09
N LYS A 278 -24.46 -11.96 -20.07
CA LYS A 278 -24.27 -13.26 -19.39
C LYS A 278 -23.09 -14.05 -19.95
N ILE A 279 -22.87 -13.99 -21.28
CA ILE A 279 -21.74 -14.65 -21.92
C ILE A 279 -20.44 -13.90 -21.60
N ALA A 280 -20.44 -12.57 -21.71
CA ALA A 280 -19.31 -11.71 -21.37
C ALA A 280 -18.82 -11.98 -19.94
N GLU A 281 -19.73 -11.99 -18.97
CA GLU A 281 -19.46 -12.27 -17.57
C GLU A 281 -18.90 -13.69 -17.34
N SER A 282 -19.59 -14.70 -17.86
CA SER A 282 -19.16 -16.10 -17.69
C SER A 282 -17.78 -16.32 -18.29
N CYS A 283 -17.54 -15.74 -19.47
CA CYS A 283 -16.26 -15.83 -20.15
C CYS A 283 -15.13 -15.15 -19.36
N PHE A 284 -15.34 -13.91 -18.91
CA PHE A 284 -14.39 -13.19 -18.06
C PHE A 284 -14.04 -13.99 -16.79
N THR A 285 -15.05 -14.51 -16.11
CA THR A 285 -14.85 -15.28 -14.88
C THR A 285 -14.06 -16.56 -15.14
N GLU A 286 -14.36 -17.32 -16.21
CA GLU A 286 -13.62 -18.55 -16.55
C GLU A 286 -12.14 -18.29 -16.90
N ILE A 287 -11.85 -17.11 -17.46
CA ILE A 287 -10.50 -16.68 -17.86
C ILE A 287 -9.70 -16.20 -16.65
N SER A 288 -10.28 -15.32 -15.83
CA SER A 288 -9.54 -14.55 -14.82
C SER A 288 -9.53 -15.18 -13.42
N LYS A 289 -10.55 -15.96 -13.05
CA LYS A 289 -10.78 -16.39 -11.66
C LYS A 289 -9.61 -17.16 -11.06
N ASP A 290 -9.11 -18.19 -11.73
CA ASP A 290 -8.01 -19.02 -11.19
C ASP A 290 -6.71 -18.23 -11.03
N ALA A 291 -6.45 -17.33 -11.98
CA ALA A 291 -5.30 -16.44 -11.99
C ALA A 291 -5.38 -15.41 -10.85
N ALA A 292 -6.54 -14.80 -10.66
CA ALA A 292 -6.78 -13.86 -9.56
C ALA A 292 -6.68 -14.55 -8.20
N LEU A 293 -7.30 -15.72 -8.01
CA LEU A 293 -7.19 -16.50 -6.77
C LEU A 293 -5.73 -16.86 -6.46
N ARG A 294 -4.94 -17.24 -7.46
CA ARG A 294 -3.50 -17.50 -7.29
C ARG A 294 -2.75 -16.26 -6.80
N LEU A 295 -3.06 -15.10 -7.37
CA LEU A 295 -2.46 -13.82 -6.99
C LEU A 295 -2.79 -13.44 -5.53
N PHE A 296 -4.06 -13.50 -5.14
CA PHE A 296 -4.52 -13.16 -3.78
C PHE A 296 -4.13 -14.19 -2.71
N SER A 297 -3.90 -15.45 -3.09
CA SER A 297 -3.47 -16.49 -2.13
C SER A 297 -2.10 -16.23 -1.49
N PHE A 298 -1.20 -15.51 -2.17
CA PHE A 298 0.14 -15.22 -1.65
C PHE A 298 0.11 -14.37 -0.36
N PRO A 299 -0.51 -13.18 -0.32
CA PRO A 299 -0.60 -12.37 0.90
C PRO A 299 -1.39 -13.05 2.02
N GLU A 300 -2.42 -13.84 1.67
CA GLU A 300 -3.21 -14.60 2.65
C GLU A 300 -2.38 -15.72 3.31
N VAL A 301 -1.57 -16.46 2.54
CA VAL A 301 -0.61 -17.44 3.06
C VAL A 301 0.50 -16.77 3.89
N PHE A 302 0.96 -15.59 3.47
CA PHE A 302 1.93 -14.80 4.23
C PHE A 302 1.37 -14.41 5.60
N GLY A 303 0.16 -13.85 5.66
CA GLY A 303 -0.48 -13.46 6.91
C GLY A 303 -0.75 -14.64 7.86
N ARG A 304 -0.98 -15.85 7.33
CA ARG A 304 -1.10 -17.08 8.15
C ARG A 304 0.23 -17.57 8.73
N SER A 305 1.37 -17.09 8.24
CA SER A 305 2.69 -17.60 8.59
C SER A 305 3.28 -16.95 9.84
N LYS A 306 2.66 -17.17 11.00
CA LYS A 306 3.06 -16.54 12.28
C LYS A 306 4.55 -16.66 12.63
N LYS A 307 5.23 -17.74 12.22
CA LYS A 307 6.67 -17.96 12.49
C LYS A 307 7.60 -16.97 11.80
N ILE A 308 7.17 -16.40 10.67
CA ILE A 308 7.97 -15.41 9.96
C ILE A 308 7.65 -13.99 10.42
N LEU A 309 6.72 -13.76 11.34
CA LEU A 309 6.39 -12.42 11.80
C LEU A 309 7.42 -11.95 12.83
N SER A 310 7.97 -10.75 12.61
CA SER A 310 8.83 -10.03 13.56
C SER A 310 8.72 -8.52 13.29
N PRO A 311 9.10 -7.65 14.25
CA PRO A 311 9.03 -6.20 14.08
C PRO A 311 9.66 -5.72 12.77
N GLU A 312 10.83 -6.25 12.40
CA GLU A 312 11.59 -5.86 11.21
C GLU A 312 10.82 -6.09 9.89
N LYS A 313 9.80 -6.95 9.92
CA LYS A 313 9.01 -7.37 8.75
C LYS A 313 7.66 -6.65 8.65
N MET A 314 7.38 -5.75 9.60
CA MET A 314 6.17 -4.93 9.62
C MET A 314 5.94 -4.21 8.29
N PHE A 315 6.95 -3.49 7.80
CA PHE A 315 6.79 -2.61 6.63
C PHE A 315 6.44 -3.38 5.36
N ARG A 316 7.04 -4.56 5.15
CA ARG A 316 6.67 -5.43 4.02
C ARG A 316 5.27 -6.06 4.17
N THR A 317 4.83 -6.28 5.40
CA THR A 317 3.45 -6.72 5.68
C THR A 317 2.46 -5.60 5.33
N LEU A 318 2.80 -4.36 5.67
CA LEU A 318 2.01 -3.17 5.33
C LEU A 318 2.01 -2.89 3.82
N ASP A 319 3.14 -3.07 3.12
CA ASP A 319 3.20 -2.92 1.66
C ASP A 319 2.21 -3.86 0.94
N LEU A 320 2.06 -5.10 1.44
CA LEU A 320 1.08 -6.06 0.91
C LEU A 320 -0.35 -5.61 1.19
N PHE A 321 -0.60 -5.09 2.40
CA PHE A 321 -1.91 -4.60 2.81
C PHE A 321 -2.33 -3.40 1.97
N GLU A 322 -1.47 -2.38 1.89
CA GLU A 322 -1.69 -1.16 1.08
C GLU A 322 -1.91 -1.49 -0.39
N ALA A 323 -1.12 -2.40 -0.96
CA ALA A 323 -1.30 -2.81 -2.35
C ALA A 323 -2.73 -3.26 -2.64
N ILE A 324 -3.32 -4.09 -1.75
CA ILE A 324 -4.70 -4.57 -1.92
C ILE A 324 -5.71 -3.48 -1.56
N SER A 325 -5.54 -2.77 -0.43
CA SER A 325 -6.52 -1.77 0.01
C SER A 325 -6.63 -0.59 -0.94
N ASP A 326 -5.50 -0.12 -1.50
CA ASP A 326 -5.47 1.01 -2.43
C ASP A 326 -6.21 0.70 -3.74
N LEU A 327 -6.21 -0.58 -4.15
CA LEU A 327 -6.88 -1.05 -5.37
C LEU A 327 -8.22 -1.73 -5.09
N TRP A 328 -8.74 -1.65 -3.86
CA TRP A 328 -10.03 -2.24 -3.52
C TRP A 328 -11.17 -1.78 -4.43
N PRO A 329 -11.32 -0.48 -4.77
CA PRO A 329 -12.37 -0.04 -5.70
C PRO A 329 -12.25 -0.66 -7.09
N ASP A 330 -11.02 -0.82 -7.60
CA ASP A 330 -10.76 -1.48 -8.89
C ASP A 330 -11.14 -2.96 -8.80
N ILE A 331 -10.79 -3.65 -7.71
CA ILE A 331 -11.13 -5.06 -7.48
C ILE A 331 -12.65 -5.25 -7.43
N GLU A 332 -13.37 -4.39 -6.71
CA GLU A 332 -14.83 -4.43 -6.65
C GLU A 332 -15.48 -4.21 -8.01
N SER A 333 -14.97 -3.25 -8.79
CA SER A 333 -15.47 -2.96 -10.12
C SER A 333 -15.23 -4.13 -11.09
N ILE A 334 -14.01 -4.66 -11.12
CA ILE A 334 -13.59 -5.73 -12.04
C ILE A 334 -14.29 -7.05 -11.71
N PHE A 335 -14.52 -7.36 -10.43
CA PHE A 335 -15.10 -8.62 -9.95
C PHE A 335 -16.48 -8.42 -9.28
N SER A 336 -17.27 -7.47 -9.81
CA SER A 336 -18.58 -7.07 -9.27
C SER A 336 -19.64 -8.18 -9.27
N HIS A 337 -19.57 -9.08 -10.25
CA HIS A 337 -20.57 -10.12 -10.46
C HIS A 337 -20.41 -11.32 -9.52
N GLU A 338 -21.53 -11.98 -9.18
CA GLU A 338 -21.57 -13.11 -8.24
C GLU A 338 -20.69 -14.29 -8.68
N SER A 339 -20.57 -14.52 -10.00
CA SER A 339 -19.72 -15.58 -10.56
C SER A 339 -18.24 -15.44 -10.15
N ALA A 340 -17.79 -14.21 -9.88
CA ALA A 340 -16.45 -13.85 -9.46
C ALA A 340 -16.33 -13.51 -7.95
N ALA A 341 -17.40 -13.65 -7.15
CA ALA A 341 -17.41 -13.28 -5.74
C ALA A 341 -16.29 -13.95 -4.92
N ALA A 342 -15.90 -15.17 -5.28
CA ALA A 342 -14.77 -15.88 -4.67
C ALA A 342 -13.46 -15.09 -4.69
N VAL A 343 -13.21 -14.25 -5.71
CA VAL A 343 -12.02 -13.40 -5.80
C VAL A 343 -12.05 -12.29 -4.77
N ARG A 344 -13.20 -11.62 -4.61
CA ARG A 344 -13.40 -10.57 -3.59
C ARG A 344 -13.26 -11.13 -2.18
N ILE A 345 -13.85 -12.30 -1.93
CA ILE A 345 -13.74 -13.02 -0.65
C ILE A 345 -12.27 -13.36 -0.34
N GLU A 346 -11.50 -13.83 -1.33
CA GLU A 346 -10.08 -14.15 -1.15
C GLU A 346 -9.24 -12.89 -0.86
N ALA A 347 -9.52 -11.79 -1.57
CA ALA A 347 -8.86 -10.50 -1.34
C ALA A 347 -9.16 -9.94 0.06
N GLU A 348 -10.42 -10.04 0.51
CA GLU A 348 -10.82 -9.67 1.87
C GLU A 348 -10.13 -10.55 2.91
N ALA A 349 -10.10 -11.86 2.71
CA ALA A 349 -9.40 -12.79 3.59
C ALA A 349 -7.90 -12.45 3.70
N ALA A 350 -7.26 -12.07 2.60
CA ALA A 350 -5.87 -11.60 2.60
C ALA A 350 -5.70 -10.34 3.47
N LEU A 351 -6.54 -9.32 3.30
CA LEU A 351 -6.52 -8.10 4.13
C LEU A 351 -6.71 -8.41 5.62
N ILE A 352 -7.68 -9.28 5.96
CA ILE A 352 -7.92 -9.71 7.35
C ILE A 352 -6.67 -10.39 7.93
N LYS A 353 -6.04 -11.31 7.19
CA LYS A 353 -4.84 -12.02 7.67
C LYS A 353 -3.59 -11.15 7.77
N LEU A 354 -3.44 -10.18 6.88
CA LEU A 354 -2.39 -9.17 6.98
C LEU A 354 -2.64 -8.23 8.18
N GLY A 355 -3.87 -7.79 8.40
CA GLY A 355 -4.26 -6.99 9.56
C GLY A 355 -4.03 -7.71 10.90
N GLU A 356 -4.42 -8.98 10.99
CA GLU A 356 -4.09 -9.85 12.14
C GLU A 356 -2.57 -9.92 12.37
N SER A 357 -1.78 -10.05 11.30
CA SER A 357 -0.32 -10.12 11.37
C SER A 357 0.30 -8.83 11.89
N VAL A 358 -0.16 -7.68 11.40
CA VAL A 358 0.28 -6.35 11.89
C VAL A 358 -0.01 -6.20 13.37
N ARG A 359 -1.21 -6.58 13.85
CA ARG A 359 -1.55 -6.56 15.28
C ARG A 359 -0.62 -7.47 16.10
N ILE A 360 -0.33 -8.68 15.62
CA ILE A 360 0.63 -9.59 16.26
C ILE A 360 2.03 -8.96 16.34
N ILE A 361 2.51 -8.36 15.25
CA ILE A 361 3.83 -7.73 15.22
C ILE A 361 3.87 -6.54 16.20
N LEU A 362 2.82 -5.72 16.29
CA LEU A 362 2.73 -4.62 17.25
C LEU A 362 2.80 -5.12 18.70
N THR A 363 2.12 -6.22 19.02
CA THR A 363 2.19 -6.86 20.35
C THR A 363 3.58 -7.44 20.64
N GLN A 364 4.22 -8.07 19.65
CA GLN A 364 5.60 -8.56 19.78
C GLN A 364 6.59 -7.42 19.99
N PHE A 365 6.42 -6.31 19.26
CA PHE A 365 7.25 -5.11 19.39
C PHE A 365 7.12 -4.49 20.78
N GLU A 366 5.90 -4.35 21.30
CA GLU A 366 5.64 -3.90 22.66
C GLU A 366 6.32 -4.81 23.70
N ALA A 367 6.15 -6.12 23.58
CA ALA A 367 6.78 -7.09 24.47
C ALA A 367 8.31 -7.04 24.39
N ALA A 368 8.90 -6.78 23.21
CA ALA A 368 10.34 -6.63 23.04
C ALA A 368 10.87 -5.39 23.77
N ILE A 369 10.14 -4.27 23.76
CA ILE A 369 10.47 -3.07 24.54
C ILE A 369 10.46 -3.39 26.04
N GLN A 370 9.40 -4.04 26.53
CA GLN A 370 9.27 -4.37 27.94
C GLN A 370 10.35 -5.37 28.42
N LYS A 371 10.71 -6.35 27.59
CA LYS A 371 11.71 -7.38 27.91
C LYS A 371 13.16 -6.95 27.69
N ASP A 372 13.41 -5.77 27.14
CA ASP A 372 14.76 -5.29 26.87
C ASP A 372 15.64 -5.30 28.13
N SER A 373 16.80 -5.95 28.03
CA SER A 373 17.77 -6.13 29.12
C SER A 373 19.13 -5.48 28.82
N SER A 374 19.22 -4.71 27.72
CA SER A 374 20.46 -4.04 27.31
C SER A 374 21.02 -3.10 28.39
N LYS A 375 22.34 -2.92 28.38
CA LYS A 375 23.05 -2.10 29.39
C LYS A 375 22.78 -0.61 29.18
N THR A 376 22.68 0.12 30.29
CA THR A 376 22.56 1.58 30.27
C THR A 376 23.89 2.24 29.93
N PRO A 377 23.91 3.34 29.16
CA PRO A 377 25.14 4.08 28.87
C PRO A 377 25.77 4.66 30.14
N ALA A 378 27.04 4.38 30.42
CA ALA A 378 27.68 4.80 31.67
C ALA A 378 27.61 6.32 31.92
N GLY A 379 27.70 7.14 30.87
CA GLY A 379 27.62 8.61 30.95
C GLY A 379 26.20 9.19 30.86
N GLY A 380 25.14 8.39 30.98
CA GLY A 380 23.76 8.89 30.96
C GLY A 380 23.27 9.36 29.58
N GLY A 381 23.94 8.99 28.49
CA GLY A 381 23.53 9.34 27.13
C GLY A 381 22.23 8.67 26.66
N VAL A 382 21.87 8.91 25.40
CA VAL A 382 20.68 8.29 24.78
C VAL A 382 20.86 6.77 24.69
N HIS A 383 19.88 6.04 25.19
CA HIS A 383 19.87 4.59 25.21
C HIS A 383 19.63 4.01 23.80
N PRO A 384 20.30 2.91 23.39
CA PRO A 384 20.08 2.30 22.08
C PRO A 384 18.62 1.90 21.80
N LEU A 385 17.91 1.37 22.82
CA LEU A 385 16.47 1.09 22.73
C LEU A 385 15.65 2.32 22.31
N THR A 386 15.93 3.50 22.86
CA THR A 386 15.26 4.76 22.48
C THR A 386 15.45 5.06 21.01
N ARG A 387 16.66 4.86 20.49
CA ARG A 387 16.95 5.07 19.06
C ARG A 387 16.19 4.08 18.19
N TYR A 388 16.23 2.81 18.55
CA TYR A 388 15.54 1.74 17.84
C TYR A 388 14.04 1.98 17.78
N VAL A 389 13.40 2.16 18.93
CA VAL A 389 11.94 2.35 19.01
C VAL A 389 11.51 3.60 18.29
N MET A 390 12.19 4.74 18.50
CA MET A 390 11.77 5.97 17.84
C MET A 390 11.97 5.93 16.32
N ASN A 391 13.05 5.31 15.82
CA ASN A 391 13.21 5.14 14.38
C ASN A 391 12.09 4.24 13.81
N TYR A 392 11.75 3.15 14.50
CA TYR A 392 10.65 2.28 14.13
C TYR A 392 9.30 3.01 14.07
N LEU A 393 8.97 3.79 15.10
CA LEU A 393 7.71 4.55 15.17
C LEU A 393 7.66 5.67 14.13
N VAL A 394 8.79 6.31 13.82
CA VAL A 394 8.88 7.31 12.74
C VAL A 394 8.53 6.67 11.40
N PHE A 395 9.09 5.49 11.08
CA PHE A 395 8.74 4.77 9.84
C PHE A 395 7.29 4.28 9.86
N LEU A 396 6.78 3.81 11.00
CA LEU A 396 5.39 3.35 11.11
C LEU A 396 4.38 4.50 10.88
N ALA A 397 4.74 5.73 11.24
CA ALA A 397 3.92 6.90 10.98
C ALA A 397 3.76 7.22 9.49
N ASP A 398 4.64 6.73 8.60
CA ASP A 398 4.46 6.85 7.15
C ASP A 398 3.31 5.99 6.62
N TYR A 399 2.98 4.92 7.33
CA TYR A 399 1.88 3.98 7.03
C TYR A 399 0.62 4.28 7.84
N SER A 400 0.41 5.55 8.22
CA SER A 400 -0.65 5.90 9.17
C SER A 400 -2.06 5.57 8.66
N GLY A 401 -2.29 5.66 7.35
CA GLY A 401 -3.57 5.29 6.73
C GLY A 401 -3.88 3.81 6.81
N ALA A 402 -2.93 2.94 6.43
CA ALA A 402 -3.13 1.49 6.53
C ALA A 402 -3.28 1.03 7.99
N VAL A 403 -2.41 1.53 8.88
CA VAL A 403 -2.40 1.11 10.28
C VAL A 403 -3.67 1.57 10.99
N SER A 404 -4.20 2.77 10.70
CA SER A 404 -5.44 3.27 11.32
C SER A 404 -6.64 2.37 11.00
N VAL A 405 -6.77 1.93 9.74
CA VAL A 405 -7.81 0.96 9.32
C VAL A 405 -7.64 -0.37 10.05
N ILE A 406 -6.41 -0.88 10.14
CA ILE A 406 -6.13 -2.17 10.79
C ILE A 406 -6.48 -2.14 12.28
N ILE A 407 -6.29 -1.02 12.97
CA ILE A 407 -6.49 -0.96 14.43
C ILE A 407 -7.81 -0.32 14.86
N ALA A 408 -8.66 0.12 13.92
CA ALA A 408 -9.95 0.75 14.23
C ALA A 408 -10.81 -0.11 15.18
N ASP A 409 -10.88 -1.42 14.94
CA ASP A 409 -11.62 -2.36 15.78
C ASP A 409 -10.79 -2.99 16.90
N TRP A 410 -9.51 -2.62 16.99
CA TRP A 410 -8.58 -3.14 17.97
C TRP A 410 -8.49 -2.19 19.17
N SER A 411 -9.44 -2.31 20.09
CA SER A 411 -9.49 -1.44 21.26
C SER A 411 -8.26 -1.67 22.17
N VAL A 412 -7.56 -0.57 22.46
CA VAL A 412 -6.50 -0.54 23.50
C VAL A 412 -7.10 -0.70 24.90
N ALA A 413 -8.42 -0.55 25.02
CA ALA A 413 -9.17 -0.48 26.27
C ALA A 413 -9.25 -1.80 27.06
N ALA A 414 -8.89 -2.95 26.47
CA ALA A 414 -9.13 -4.22 27.13
C ALA A 414 -8.09 -4.58 28.21
N GLU A 415 -6.86 -4.06 28.18
CA GLU A 415 -5.82 -4.55 29.09
C GLU A 415 -4.75 -3.49 29.40
N THR A 416 -4.95 -2.61 30.40
CA THR A 416 -3.82 -2.21 31.28
C THR A 416 -4.22 -1.41 32.54
N PRO A 417 -3.47 -1.57 33.65
CA PRO A 417 -3.70 -0.94 34.96
C PRO A 417 -2.98 0.41 35.17
N LEU A 418 -2.56 1.12 34.12
CA LEU A 418 -1.76 2.35 34.29
C LEU A 418 -2.66 3.59 34.50
N PRO A 419 -2.35 4.45 35.50
CA PRO A 419 -3.14 5.66 35.75
C PRO A 419 -3.12 6.63 34.55
N GLN A 420 -4.29 7.17 34.21
CA GLN A 420 -4.51 8.17 33.14
C GLN A 420 -3.56 9.39 33.26
N ALA A 421 -3.05 9.68 34.45
CA ALA A 421 -2.07 10.73 34.73
C ALA A 421 -0.73 10.60 33.97
N TYR A 422 -0.36 9.41 33.50
CA TYR A 422 0.83 9.21 32.67
C TYR A 422 0.55 9.33 31.17
N PHE A 423 -0.73 9.29 30.80
CA PHE A 423 -1.19 9.36 29.42
C PHE A 423 -1.57 10.81 29.11
N SER A 424 -0.58 11.60 28.67
CA SER A 424 -0.87 12.83 27.93
C SER A 424 -1.52 12.41 26.62
N SER A 425 -2.85 12.24 26.60
CA SER A 425 -3.58 11.87 25.39
C SER A 425 -3.39 13.02 24.39
N PRO A 426 -2.81 12.76 23.21
CA PRO A 426 -2.63 13.81 22.22
C PRO A 426 -3.98 14.37 21.79
N THR A 427 -4.27 15.64 22.07
CA THR A 427 -5.43 16.34 21.49
C THR A 427 -5.00 16.91 20.15
N SER A 428 -5.00 16.06 19.12
CA SER A 428 -4.72 16.49 17.74
C SER A 428 -5.93 17.20 17.16
N ALA A 429 -5.73 18.27 16.37
CA ALA A 429 -6.81 18.87 15.57
C ALA A 429 -7.37 17.90 14.50
N LEU A 430 -6.69 16.78 14.24
CA LEU A 430 -7.14 15.68 13.38
C LEU A 430 -7.88 14.58 14.17
N ALA A 431 -8.11 14.76 15.47
CA ALA A 431 -8.74 13.76 16.35
C ALA A 431 -10.25 13.60 16.17
N ASP A 432 -10.89 14.41 15.33
CA ASP A 432 -12.29 14.25 14.95
C ASP A 432 -12.51 12.99 14.09
N ASP A 433 -11.45 12.50 13.42
CA ASP A 433 -11.47 11.19 12.74
C ASP A 433 -11.10 10.06 13.73
N PRO A 434 -12.03 9.13 14.03
CA PRO A 434 -11.79 8.03 14.97
C PRO A 434 -10.63 7.11 14.55
N CYS A 435 -10.33 6.99 13.25
CA CYS A 435 -9.20 6.20 12.76
C CYS A 435 -7.86 6.87 13.08
N VAL A 436 -7.76 8.19 12.89
CA VAL A 436 -6.56 8.98 13.24
C VAL A 436 -6.34 8.99 14.76
N ALA A 437 -7.42 9.07 15.53
CA ALA A 437 -7.38 8.97 16.99
C ALA A 437 -6.83 7.61 17.47
N ALA A 438 -7.25 6.50 16.84
CA ALA A 438 -6.80 5.16 17.20
C ALA A 438 -5.29 4.96 17.01
N ILE A 439 -4.74 5.38 15.85
CA ILE A 439 -3.29 5.27 15.59
C ILE A 439 -2.49 6.20 16.47
N THR A 440 -2.95 7.42 16.66
CA THR A 440 -2.31 8.40 17.55
C THR A 440 -2.22 7.84 18.97
N THR A 441 -3.31 7.28 19.48
CA THR A 441 -3.36 6.62 20.79
C THR A 441 -2.38 5.45 20.87
N ARG A 442 -2.33 4.59 19.84
CA ARG A 442 -1.45 3.42 19.83
C ARG A 442 0.04 3.80 19.77
N LEU A 443 0.41 4.81 18.99
CA LEU A 443 1.79 5.29 18.91
C LEU A 443 2.21 5.99 20.20
N ALA A 444 1.34 6.82 20.79
CA ALA A 444 1.58 7.45 22.09
C ALA A 444 1.77 6.40 23.19
N TRP A 445 0.98 5.31 23.17
CA TRP A 445 1.15 4.17 24.07
C TRP A 445 2.53 3.52 23.95
N LEU A 446 3.00 3.22 22.73
CA LEU A 446 4.32 2.61 22.53
C LEU A 446 5.46 3.53 23.00
N ILE A 447 5.31 4.85 22.84
CA ILE A 447 6.24 5.84 23.42
C ILE A 447 6.20 5.77 24.94
N LEU A 448 5.02 5.70 25.55
CA LEU A 448 4.88 5.58 27.00
C LEU A 448 5.55 4.29 27.52
N VAL A 449 5.32 3.14 26.88
CA VAL A 449 5.97 1.87 27.23
C VAL A 449 7.49 2.00 27.19
N LEU A 450 8.04 2.66 26.17
CA LEU A 450 9.47 2.99 26.11
C LEU A 450 9.91 3.86 27.29
N LEU A 451 9.18 4.94 27.59
CA LEU A 451 9.54 5.87 28.67
C LEU A 451 9.49 5.18 30.05
N CYS A 452 8.47 4.36 30.34
CA CYS A 452 8.41 3.57 31.56
C CYS A 452 9.57 2.58 31.67
N LYS A 453 9.96 1.95 30.55
CA LYS A 453 11.12 1.05 30.52
C LYS A 453 12.43 1.79 30.82
N LEU A 454 12.58 3.01 30.33
CA LEU A 454 13.73 3.87 30.60
C LEU A 454 13.75 4.34 32.05
N ASP A 455 12.60 4.64 32.65
CA ASP A 455 12.48 4.98 34.06
C ASP A 455 13.00 3.86 34.97
N GLY A 456 12.54 2.62 34.75
CA GLY A 456 13.07 1.46 35.46
C GLY A 456 14.57 1.21 35.24
N LYS A 457 15.13 1.66 34.12
CA LYS A 457 16.58 1.62 33.87
C LYS A 457 17.34 2.75 34.57
N ALA A 458 16.72 3.92 34.74
CA ALA A 458 17.32 5.06 35.42
C ALA A 458 17.60 4.78 36.91
N VAL A 459 16.80 3.92 37.55
CA VAL A 459 17.00 3.46 38.94
C VAL A 459 18.32 2.70 39.13
N LYS A 460 18.92 2.17 38.06
CA LYS A 460 20.18 1.40 38.14
C LYS A 460 21.43 2.26 38.27
N TYR A 461 21.33 3.58 38.08
CA TYR A 461 22.47 4.47 38.35
C TYR A 461 22.60 4.69 39.84
N ASN A 462 23.84 4.63 40.34
CA ASN A 462 24.15 4.92 41.74
C ASN A 462 23.94 6.40 42.10
N ASP A 463 24.00 7.29 41.09
CA ASP A 463 23.83 8.73 41.27
C ASP A 463 22.47 9.18 40.72
N VAL A 464 21.66 9.78 41.60
CA VAL A 464 20.33 10.30 41.29
C VAL A 464 20.38 11.43 40.25
N ALA A 465 21.40 12.29 40.28
CA ALA A 465 21.57 13.34 39.29
C ALA A 465 21.86 12.75 37.89
N LEU A 466 22.63 11.66 37.82
CA LEU A 466 22.86 10.92 36.57
C LEU A 466 21.58 10.25 36.05
N SER A 467 20.74 9.71 36.94
CA SER A 467 19.41 9.19 36.58
C SER A 467 18.54 10.26 35.91
N TYR A 468 18.48 11.46 36.48
CA TYR A 468 17.73 12.58 35.89
C TYR A 468 18.30 13.06 34.56
N LEU A 469 19.63 13.12 34.44
CA LEU A 469 20.29 13.49 33.19
C LEU A 469 19.99 12.46 32.08
N PHE A 470 20.03 11.17 32.42
CA PHE A 470 19.66 10.09 31.52
C PHE A 470 18.21 10.21 31.03
N LEU A 471 17.26 10.46 31.94
CA LEU A 471 15.85 10.66 31.57
C LEU A 471 15.66 11.88 30.66
N ALA A 472 16.32 13.01 30.98
CA ALA A 472 16.27 14.21 30.15
C ALA A 472 16.81 13.97 28.74
N ASN A 473 17.97 13.31 28.61
CA ASN A 473 18.59 13.00 27.32
C ASN A 473 17.68 12.13 26.44
N ASN A 474 17.09 11.08 27.02
CA ASN A 474 16.23 10.18 26.27
C ASN A 474 14.89 10.82 25.89
N LEU A 475 14.25 11.55 26.81
CA LEU A 475 12.99 12.23 26.50
C LEU A 475 13.21 13.36 25.47
N ASN A 476 14.30 14.12 25.56
CA ASN A 476 14.64 15.12 24.55
C ASN A 476 14.84 14.49 23.16
N TYR A 477 15.49 13.32 23.09
CA TYR A 477 15.63 12.59 21.84
C TYR A 477 14.28 12.15 21.26
N VAL A 478 13.38 11.61 22.11
CA VAL A 478 12.00 11.26 21.72
C VAL A 478 11.26 12.48 21.16
N VAL A 479 11.25 13.59 21.90
CA VAL A 479 10.60 14.84 21.49
C VAL A 479 11.17 15.39 20.18
N SER A 480 12.49 15.32 20.01
CA SER A 480 13.16 15.74 18.77
C SER A 480 12.73 14.88 17.58
N LYS A 481 12.66 13.55 17.75
CA LYS A 481 12.19 12.62 16.70
C LYS A 481 10.73 12.84 16.34
N VAL A 482 9.86 13.05 17.33
CA VAL A 482 8.44 13.36 17.09
C VAL A 482 8.32 14.67 16.31
N ARG A 483 8.98 15.75 16.77
CA ARG A 483 8.90 17.07 16.11
C ARG A 483 9.34 17.05 14.65
N ASN A 484 10.35 16.24 14.31
CA ASN A 484 11.00 16.25 13.00
C ASN A 484 10.49 15.15 12.05
N SER A 485 9.29 14.61 12.27
CA SER A 485 8.72 13.53 11.43
C SER A 485 7.19 13.65 11.34
N LYS A 486 6.56 12.81 10.48
CA LYS A 486 5.09 12.71 10.41
C LYS A 486 4.43 12.34 11.75
N LEU A 487 5.18 11.74 12.67
CA LEU A 487 4.73 11.48 14.03
C LEU A 487 4.33 12.77 14.77
N GLY A 488 4.98 13.90 14.46
CA GLY A 488 4.63 15.20 15.02
C GLY A 488 3.25 15.71 14.57
N LEU A 489 2.82 15.35 13.36
CA LEU A 489 1.47 15.67 12.86
C LEU A 489 0.40 14.86 13.60
N LEU A 490 0.70 13.60 13.91
CA LEU A 490 -0.20 12.73 14.69
C LEU A 490 -0.27 13.15 16.16
N MET A 491 0.87 13.43 16.80
CA MET A 491 0.94 13.79 18.23
C MET A 491 0.50 15.24 18.52
N GLY A 492 0.66 16.15 17.57
CA GLY A 492 0.29 17.56 17.74
C GLY A 492 1.27 18.38 18.61
N PRO A 493 1.14 19.72 18.56
CA PRO A 493 2.07 20.66 19.21
C PRO A 493 1.96 20.65 20.74
N GLU A 494 0.79 20.39 21.30
CA GLU A 494 0.57 20.35 22.75
C GLU A 494 1.36 19.22 23.41
N TRP A 495 1.27 18.00 22.87
CA TRP A 495 2.06 16.86 23.33
C TRP A 495 3.57 17.16 23.31
N ILE A 496 4.05 17.83 22.25
CA ILE A 496 5.46 18.24 22.14
C ILE A 496 5.82 19.24 23.25
N SER A 497 4.96 20.23 23.50
CA SER A 497 5.17 21.26 24.52
C SER A 497 5.22 20.66 25.93
N GLU A 498 4.26 19.81 26.29
CA GLU A 498 4.20 19.14 27.58
C GLU A 498 5.46 18.31 27.86
N ASN A 499 5.91 17.53 26.87
CA ASN A 499 7.10 16.71 27.02
C ASN A 499 8.38 17.54 27.06
N ARG A 500 8.44 18.71 26.41
CA ARG A 500 9.54 19.69 26.61
C ARG A 500 9.58 20.26 28.02
N ALA A 501 8.41 20.54 28.61
CA ALA A 501 8.33 20.95 30.01
C ALA A 501 8.84 19.85 30.95
N LYS A 502 8.51 18.58 30.68
CA LYS A 502 9.04 17.42 31.42
C LYS A 502 10.57 17.30 31.30
N VAL A 503 11.15 17.49 30.10
CA VAL A 503 12.61 17.56 29.92
C VAL A 503 13.23 18.64 30.80
N SER A 504 12.67 19.85 30.78
CA SER A 504 13.15 20.98 31.58
C SER A 504 13.10 20.69 33.09
N LYS A 505 12.06 19.98 33.55
CA LYS A 505 11.92 19.53 34.94
C LYS A 505 13.01 18.51 35.32
N TYR A 506 13.30 17.54 34.46
CA TYR A 506 14.39 16.58 34.71
C TYR A 506 15.75 17.27 34.78
N LEU A 507 16.02 18.23 33.89
CA LEU A 507 17.26 19.01 33.92
C LEU A 507 17.39 19.86 35.18
N SER A 508 16.30 20.49 35.63
CA SER A 508 16.28 21.26 36.89
C SER A 508 16.55 20.35 38.11
N ASN A 509 15.98 19.14 38.12
CA ASN A 509 16.26 18.15 39.16
C ASN A 509 17.72 17.68 39.13
N TYR A 510 18.28 17.44 37.95
CA TYR A 510 19.69 17.13 37.79
C TYR A 510 20.57 18.25 38.37
N GLN A 511 20.32 19.52 38.03
CA GLN A 511 21.09 20.66 38.55
C GLN A 511 21.03 20.72 40.07
N ARG A 512 19.83 20.63 40.64
CA ARG A 512 19.61 20.64 42.08
C ARG A 512 20.33 19.48 42.79
N MET A 513 20.27 18.26 42.25
CA MET A 513 20.89 17.10 42.90
C MET A 513 22.40 17.04 42.68
N GLY A 514 22.88 17.40 41.49
CA GLY A 514 24.28 17.28 41.09
C GLY A 514 25.17 18.42 41.55
N TRP A 515 24.60 19.61 41.80
CA TRP A 515 25.36 20.83 42.12
C TRP A 515 24.93 21.53 43.41
N SER A 516 23.98 20.97 44.18
CA SER A 516 23.52 21.58 45.45
C SER A 516 24.64 21.80 46.46
N LYS A 517 25.56 20.84 46.62
CA LYS A 517 26.71 21.00 47.52
C LYS A 517 27.58 22.20 47.13
N VAL A 518 27.80 22.41 45.83
CA VAL A 518 28.56 23.55 45.32
C VAL A 518 27.80 24.84 45.58
N MET A 519 26.49 24.87 45.31
CA MET A 519 25.66 26.05 45.55
C MET A 519 25.54 26.40 47.05
N ALA A 520 25.53 25.40 47.93
CA ALA A 520 25.42 25.58 49.39
C ALA A 520 26.76 25.85 50.09
N SER A 521 27.89 25.71 49.39
CA SER A 521 29.22 25.97 49.96
C SER A 521 29.54 27.46 50.15
N LEU A 522 28.73 28.35 49.56
CA LEU A 522 28.84 29.80 49.71
C LEU A 522 27.74 30.34 50.62
N PRO A 523 27.98 31.43 51.37
CA PRO A 523 26.95 32.08 52.17
C PRO A 523 25.77 32.57 51.33
N GLU A 524 24.56 32.57 51.90
CA GLU A 524 23.35 33.13 51.25
C GLU A 524 23.52 34.61 50.88
N ASP A 525 24.23 35.37 51.71
CA ASP A 525 24.73 36.70 51.38
C ASP A 525 26.26 36.65 51.20
N PRO A 526 26.75 36.55 49.94
CA PRO A 526 28.17 36.60 49.62
C PRO A 526 28.86 37.90 50.08
N THR A 527 28.06 38.93 50.39
CA THR A 527 28.54 40.24 50.83
C THR A 527 28.46 40.46 52.35
N ALA A 528 28.11 39.45 53.13
CA ALA A 528 28.17 39.55 54.59
C ALA A 528 29.62 39.72 55.08
N GLU A 529 29.80 40.47 56.17
CA GLU A 529 31.08 40.49 56.90
C GLU A 529 31.18 39.21 57.73
N ILE A 530 32.12 38.35 57.35
CA ILE A 530 32.38 37.06 57.99
C ILE A 530 33.82 37.01 58.50
N SER A 531 34.10 36.14 59.48
CA SER A 531 35.45 36.02 60.03
C SER A 531 36.43 35.48 58.98
N PRO A 532 37.72 35.84 59.02
CA PRO A 532 38.71 35.30 58.08
C PRO A 532 38.85 33.76 58.13
N GLU A 533 38.54 33.14 59.26
CA GLU A 533 38.46 31.67 59.40
C GLU A 533 37.28 31.12 58.57
N GLN A 534 36.10 31.74 58.69
CA GLN A 534 34.92 31.38 57.90
C GLN A 534 35.12 31.60 56.39
N VAL A 535 35.85 32.66 55.99
CA VAL A 535 36.22 32.88 54.58
C VAL A 535 37.06 31.71 54.05
N THR A 536 38.04 31.25 54.86
CA THR A 536 38.90 30.12 54.52
C THR A 536 38.09 28.85 54.35
N ASP A 537 37.22 28.55 55.32
CA ASP A 537 36.34 27.38 55.30
C ASP A 537 35.41 27.39 54.07
N CYS A 538 34.83 28.54 53.72
CA CYS A 538 33.99 28.66 52.52
C CYS A 538 34.75 28.37 51.23
N PHE A 539 35.98 28.89 51.07
CA PHE A 539 36.80 28.60 49.88
C PHE A 539 37.19 27.12 49.79
N GLU A 540 37.59 26.51 50.91
CA GLU A 540 37.94 25.09 50.94
C GLU A 540 36.73 24.19 50.65
N GLN A 541 35.58 24.49 51.26
CA GLN A 541 34.33 23.77 51.00
C GLN A 541 33.89 23.90 49.54
N PHE A 542 33.97 25.11 48.96
CA PHE A 542 33.67 25.32 47.56
C PHE A 542 34.60 24.52 46.64
N ASN A 543 35.91 24.60 46.86
CA ASN A 543 36.89 23.88 46.05
C ASN A 543 36.64 22.37 46.09
N ALA A 544 36.48 21.81 47.29
CA ALA A 544 36.21 20.38 47.47
C ALA A 544 34.89 19.94 46.80
N ALA A 545 33.81 20.70 47.00
CA ALA A 545 32.51 20.40 46.40
C ALA A 545 32.54 20.53 44.86
N PHE A 546 33.20 21.56 44.33
CA PHE A 546 33.32 21.79 42.89
C PHE A 546 34.17 20.70 42.23
N GLU A 547 35.31 20.32 42.81
CA GLU A 547 36.17 19.25 42.29
C GLU A 547 35.46 17.89 42.32
N GLU A 548 34.75 17.58 43.40
CA GLU A 548 33.94 16.36 43.52
C GLU A 548 32.91 16.30 42.39
N ALA A 549 32.12 17.37 42.22
CA ALA A 549 31.09 17.46 41.19
C ALA A 549 31.68 17.42 39.78
N TYR A 550 32.70 18.23 39.50
CA TYR A 550 33.34 18.34 38.20
C TYR A 550 33.96 17.01 37.76
N LYS A 551 34.80 16.40 38.60
CA LYS A 551 35.47 15.13 38.29
C LYS A 551 34.47 14.00 38.06
N LYS A 552 33.40 13.95 38.86
CA LYS A 552 32.34 12.96 38.72
C LYS A 552 31.60 13.10 37.38
N GLN A 553 31.28 14.34 37.00
CA GLN A 553 30.43 14.65 35.85
C GLN A 553 31.19 14.83 34.53
N THR A 554 32.53 14.84 34.56
CA THR A 554 33.37 14.93 33.34
C THR A 554 33.10 13.78 32.37
N SER A 555 32.73 12.59 32.87
CA SER A 555 32.37 11.42 32.05
C SER A 555 30.91 11.37 31.59
N TRP A 556 30.08 12.33 32.03
CA TRP A 556 28.66 12.37 31.68
C TRP A 556 28.48 13.02 30.32
N VAL A 557 27.40 12.70 29.63
CA VAL A 557 27.20 13.11 28.23
C VAL A 557 25.81 13.71 28.04
N ILE A 558 25.74 14.87 27.36
CA ILE A 558 24.50 15.42 26.80
C ILE A 558 24.66 15.40 25.28
N PRO A 559 24.05 14.44 24.56
CA PRO A 559 24.27 14.29 23.13
C PRO A 559 23.70 15.43 22.27
N ASP A 560 22.60 16.05 22.70
CA ASP A 560 21.98 17.17 21.98
C ASP A 560 22.79 18.46 22.21
N PRO A 561 23.36 19.07 21.17
CA PRO A 561 24.21 20.25 21.34
C PRO A 561 23.49 21.44 21.96
N ARG A 562 22.23 21.69 21.57
CA ARG A 562 21.46 22.83 22.10
C ARG A 562 21.16 22.63 23.58
N LEU A 563 20.68 21.43 23.94
CA LEU A 563 20.42 21.08 25.33
C LEU A 563 21.68 21.15 26.19
N ARG A 564 22.82 20.73 25.64
CA ARG A 564 24.12 20.78 26.30
C ARG A 564 24.55 22.22 26.56
N ASP A 565 24.47 23.07 25.56
CA ASP A 565 24.89 24.47 25.68
C ASP A 565 23.97 25.24 26.63
N ASP A 566 22.65 25.02 26.55
CA ASP A 566 21.67 25.57 27.50
C ASP A 566 21.97 25.14 28.94
N MET A 567 22.35 23.87 29.14
CA MET A 567 22.72 23.35 30.46
C MET A 567 24.00 24.02 30.99
N LYS A 568 25.03 24.15 30.16
CA LYS A 568 26.29 24.83 30.53
C LYS A 568 26.05 26.28 30.92
N ILE A 569 25.28 27.00 30.11
CA ILE A 569 24.89 28.39 30.38
C ILE A 569 24.11 28.48 31.70
N SER A 570 23.17 27.57 31.94
CA SER A 570 22.37 27.58 33.16
C SER A 570 23.19 27.29 34.40
N LEU A 571 24.13 26.35 34.36
CA LEU A 571 25.04 26.08 35.49
C LEU A 571 25.96 27.26 35.76
N ALA A 572 26.54 27.85 34.71
CA ALA A 572 27.38 29.03 34.84
C ALA A 572 26.60 30.21 35.47
N LYS A 573 25.34 30.43 35.05
CA LYS A 573 24.47 31.46 35.62
C LYS A 573 24.15 31.25 37.10
N GLN A 574 24.08 30.00 37.58
CA GLN A 574 23.78 29.70 38.98
C GLN A 574 25.03 29.79 39.88
N ILE A 575 26.19 29.33 39.39
CA ILE A 575 27.39 29.17 40.23
C ILE A 575 28.30 30.41 40.16
N VAL A 576 28.57 30.91 38.95
CA VAL A 576 29.63 31.92 38.74
C VAL A 576 29.33 33.27 39.37
N PRO A 577 28.10 33.84 39.30
CA PRO A 577 27.82 35.15 39.89
C PRO A 577 27.99 35.19 41.41
N SER A 578 27.50 34.16 42.12
CA SER A 578 27.62 34.07 43.58
C SER A 578 29.09 33.93 43.99
N TYR A 579 29.82 33.01 43.34
CA TYR A 579 31.25 32.82 43.59
C TYR A 579 32.07 34.08 43.28
N ARG A 580 31.79 34.75 42.15
CA ARG A 580 32.48 36.00 41.76
C ARG A 580 32.29 37.10 42.80
N THR A 581 31.09 37.23 43.34
CA THR A 581 30.77 38.25 44.35
C THR A 581 31.53 37.97 45.64
N PHE A 582 31.50 36.71 46.10
CA PHE A 582 32.27 36.26 47.26
C PHE A 582 33.78 36.46 47.07
N TYR A 583 34.30 36.01 45.93
CA TYR A 583 35.71 36.12 45.53
C TYR A 583 36.18 37.58 45.55
N ASN A 584 35.47 38.48 44.87
CA ASN A 584 35.87 39.88 44.78
C ASN A 584 35.87 40.60 46.13
N LYS A 585 34.93 40.25 47.02
CA LYS A 585 34.84 40.89 48.34
C LYS A 585 35.96 40.44 49.28
N HIS A 586 36.24 39.14 49.33
CA HIS A 586 37.07 38.55 50.39
C HIS A 586 38.51 38.26 49.97
N ARG A 587 38.81 38.15 48.67
CA ARG A 587 40.15 37.81 48.17
C ARG A 587 41.24 38.81 48.59
N ASP A 588 41.01 40.11 48.41
CA ASP A 588 42.04 41.11 48.67
C ASP A 588 42.29 41.30 50.18
N ASP A 589 41.25 41.17 51.01
CA ASP A 589 41.39 41.15 52.47
C ASP A 589 42.14 39.90 52.94
N TYR A 590 41.80 38.74 52.36
CA TYR A 590 42.48 37.47 52.64
C TYR A 590 43.96 37.49 52.24
N ALA A 591 44.27 37.94 51.02
CA ALA A 591 45.64 38.02 50.49
C ALA A 591 46.53 39.00 51.29
N ARG A 592 45.95 40.08 51.83
CA ARG A 592 46.67 41.00 52.74
C ARG A 592 47.00 40.36 54.09
N ARG A 593 46.14 39.50 54.61
CA ARG A 593 46.29 38.86 55.93
C ARG A 593 47.17 37.60 55.87
N PHE A 594 47.08 36.82 54.80
CA PHE A 594 47.80 35.55 54.63
C PHE A 594 48.73 35.62 53.41
N ARG A 595 49.96 36.11 53.64
CA ARG A 595 51.01 36.35 52.61
C ARG A 595 51.61 35.09 51.98
N PHE A 596 51.35 33.91 52.54
CA PHE A 596 51.85 32.61 52.05
C PHE A 596 50.67 31.62 51.99
N GLY A 597 50.53 30.86 50.90
CA GLY A 597 49.47 29.83 50.75
C GLY A 597 48.12 30.33 50.19
N THR A 598 48.05 31.57 49.69
CA THR A 598 46.81 32.14 49.16
C THR A 598 46.30 31.37 47.92
N ASP A 599 47.21 30.91 47.05
CA ASP A 599 46.87 30.15 45.84
C ASP A 599 46.42 28.71 46.13
N SER A 600 46.79 28.15 47.30
CA SER A 600 46.30 26.82 47.71
C SER A 600 44.85 26.83 48.22
N ILE A 601 44.38 27.97 48.73
CA ILE A 601 43.04 28.12 49.32
C ILE A 601 42.09 28.78 48.33
N VAL A 602 42.55 29.82 47.61
CA VAL A 602 41.80 30.48 46.54
C VAL A 602 42.20 29.87 45.19
N ARG A 603 41.74 28.64 44.94
CA ARG A 603 42.20 27.80 43.82
C ARG A 603 41.63 28.18 42.45
N TYR A 604 40.44 28.76 42.41
CA TYR A 604 39.72 29.05 41.16
C TYR A 604 39.51 30.55 40.97
N VAL A 605 39.85 31.06 39.79
CA VAL A 605 39.44 32.41 39.38
C VAL A 605 38.03 32.33 38.78
N PRO A 606 37.13 33.32 38.99
CA PRO A 606 35.77 33.26 38.46
C PRO A 606 35.66 33.03 36.94
N GLN A 607 36.65 33.48 36.16
CA GLN A 607 36.75 33.22 34.72
C GLN A 607 37.03 31.73 34.43
N ASP A 608 37.92 31.11 35.19
CA ASP A 608 38.31 29.71 34.99
C ASP A 608 37.15 28.75 35.26
N LEU A 609 36.29 29.05 36.24
CA LEU A 609 35.08 28.27 36.50
C LEU A 609 34.16 28.18 35.29
N SER A 610 34.07 29.25 34.50
CA SER A 610 33.26 29.25 33.27
C SER A 610 33.86 28.34 32.20
N ASN A 611 35.19 28.27 32.12
CA ASN A 611 35.91 27.37 31.21
C ASN A 611 35.69 25.91 31.61
N TYR A 612 35.87 25.57 32.91
CA TYR A 612 35.61 24.23 33.41
C TYR A 612 34.18 23.77 33.12
N LEU A 613 33.17 24.58 33.44
CA LEU A 613 31.78 24.22 33.14
C LEU A 613 31.53 24.04 31.63
N SER A 614 32.26 24.77 30.79
CA SER A 614 32.16 24.65 29.33
C SER A 614 32.74 23.34 28.79
N ASP A 615 33.64 22.68 29.51
CA ASP A 615 34.25 21.40 29.11
C ASP A 615 33.40 20.18 29.48
N LEU A 616 32.29 20.36 30.22
CA LEU A 616 31.42 19.26 30.63
C LEU A 616 30.55 18.72 29.48
N PHE A 617 30.06 17.49 29.68
CA PHE A 617 29.01 16.84 28.88
C PHE A 617 29.35 16.43 27.45
N PHE A 618 30.64 16.44 27.08
CA PHE A 618 31.09 15.88 25.81
C PHE A 618 31.24 14.36 25.90
N ALA A 619 31.02 13.66 24.79
CA ALA A 619 31.38 12.25 24.71
C ALA A 619 32.91 12.14 24.73
N ALA A 620 33.47 11.25 25.55
CA ALA A 620 34.89 10.92 25.44
C ALA A 620 35.17 10.48 23.99
N SER A 621 36.09 11.17 23.32
CA SER A 621 36.64 10.69 22.06
C SER A 621 37.20 9.30 22.31
N SER A 622 36.59 8.30 21.68
CA SER A 622 37.24 7.00 21.56
C SER A 622 38.39 7.23 20.59
N ASP A 623 39.60 7.40 21.11
CA ASP A 623 40.84 7.39 20.34
C ASP A 623 41.09 5.98 19.80
N ASN A 624 40.27 5.55 18.84
CA ASN A 624 40.48 4.36 18.03
C ASN A 624 39.86 4.59 16.65
N ASP A 625 40.67 5.17 15.75
CA ASP A 625 40.65 5.10 14.28
C ASP A 625 41.23 6.43 13.75
N THR A 626 42.48 6.54 13.32
CA THR A 626 43.03 5.85 12.14
C THR A 626 44.54 6.14 12.05
N SER A 627 45.40 5.16 12.37
CA SER A 627 46.74 5.11 11.79
C SER A 627 46.61 4.50 10.39
N VAL A 628 46.21 5.29 9.40
CA VAL A 628 46.33 4.90 7.99
C VAL A 628 47.81 5.02 7.63
N SER A 629 48.52 3.92 7.79
CA SER A 629 49.84 3.73 7.19
C SER A 629 49.68 3.75 5.66
N SER A 630 50.18 4.80 5.04
CA SER A 630 50.39 4.86 3.60
C SER A 630 51.43 3.81 3.18
N SER A 631 51.01 2.71 2.58
CA SER A 631 51.88 1.83 1.78
C SER A 631 51.52 2.00 0.30
N ARG A 632 52.34 2.83 -0.37
CA ARG A 632 52.59 2.74 -1.80
C ARG A 632 53.26 1.40 -2.09
N GLY A 633 52.90 0.71 -3.18
CA GLY A 633 53.80 -0.27 -3.77
C GLY A 633 53.18 -1.32 -4.69
N ARG A 634 53.13 -0.97 -5.98
CA ARG A 634 53.05 -1.81 -7.20
C ARG A 634 51.77 -2.58 -7.51
#